data_AF-A0A6N2YTF4-F1
#
_entry.id   AF-A0A6N2YTF4-F1
#
_cell.length_a   1.000
_cell.length_b   1.000
_cell.length_c   1.000
_cell.angle_alpha   90.00
_cell.angle_beta   90.00
_cell.angle_gamma   90.00
#
_symmetry.space_group_name_H-M   'P 1'
#
loop_
_entity.id
_entity.type
_entity.pdbx_description
1 polymer ?
#
loop_
_entity_poly.entity_id
_entity_poly.type
_entity_poly.pdbx_seq_one_letter_code
_entity_poly.pdbx_strand_id
1 'polypeptide(L)'
;MKEMIKKMREERGGFTLAELLVVVAIVAVLVAIAVPLFSSSLTSAEDAVKKANERSVKAEVTTLYLTGTDEQKASLNGSIYYANEKGDLTGPAASDGSGKPDDAKYTYEVTVTPDANGGAPTIKVEEKGSGAASGN
;
A
#
# COMPACT_ATOMS: atom_id res chain seq x y z
N MET A 1 60.68 9.13 19.60
CA MET A 1 59.23 9.33 19.50
C MET A 1 58.80 10.24 18.35
N LYS A 2 59.42 11.42 18.11
CA LYS A 2 59.10 12.30 16.97
C LYS A 2 59.25 11.65 15.59
N GLU A 3 60.28 10.82 15.40
CA GLU A 3 60.52 10.10 14.13
C GLU A 3 59.48 9.00 13.85
N MET A 4 58.88 8.38 14.88
CA MET A 4 57.82 7.38 14.69
C MET A 4 56.50 8.02 14.22
N ILE A 5 56.17 9.21 14.74
CA ILE A 5 54.94 9.93 14.38
C ILE A 5 54.99 10.43 12.93
N LYS A 6 56.17 10.81 12.43
CA LYS A 6 56.36 11.27 11.05
C LYS A 6 56.16 10.16 10.02
N LYS A 7 56.74 8.97 10.25
CA LYS A 7 56.51 7.78 9.40
C LYS A 7 55.05 7.36 9.34
N MET A 8 54.35 7.38 10.48
CA MET A 8 52.92 7.04 10.52
C MET A 8 52.00 7.99 9.74
N ARG A 9 52.44 9.22 9.45
CA ARG A 9 51.67 10.21 8.67
C ARG A 9 51.93 10.09 7.17
N GLU A 10 53.13 9.65 6.76
CA GLU A 10 53.50 9.43 5.36
C GLU A 10 52.98 8.08 4.84
N GLU A 11 52.79 7.08 5.70
CA GLU A 11 52.20 5.77 5.35
C GLU A 11 50.67 5.78 5.28
N ARG A 12 50.01 6.85 5.72
CA ARG A 12 48.56 7.04 5.56
C ARG A 12 48.28 7.68 4.19
N GLY A 13 48.36 6.87 3.14
CA GLY A 13 47.83 7.22 1.83
C GLY A 13 46.35 7.63 1.96
N GLY A 14 46.06 8.92 1.79
CA GLY A 14 44.72 9.45 1.82
C GLY A 14 43.95 9.13 0.53
N PHE A 15 42.64 8.99 0.65
CA PHE A 15 41.74 8.84 -0.48
C PHE A 15 41.80 10.10 -1.37
N THR A 16 42.03 9.93 -2.68
CA THR A 16 42.15 11.08 -3.59
C THR A 16 40.76 11.61 -3.96
N LEU A 17 40.65 12.92 -4.20
CA LEU A 17 39.38 13.50 -4.67
C LEU A 17 38.94 12.90 -6.02
N ALA A 18 39.89 12.52 -6.87
CA ALA A 18 39.62 11.87 -8.16
C ALA A 18 38.96 10.48 -7.98
N GLU A 19 39.43 9.70 -7.00
CA GLU A 19 38.80 8.41 -6.67
C GLU A 19 37.37 8.59 -6.16
N LEU A 20 37.10 9.63 -5.35
CA LEU A 20 35.72 9.92 -4.91
C LEU A 20 34.83 10.27 -6.09
N LEU A 21 35.33 11.12 -6.98
CA LEU A 21 34.56 11.67 -8.09
C LEU A 21 34.10 10.58 -9.06
N VAL A 22 34.98 9.63 -9.41
CA VAL A 22 34.60 8.52 -10.29
C VAL A 22 33.55 7.61 -9.63
N VAL A 23 33.68 7.35 -8.33
CA VAL A 23 32.71 6.53 -7.60
C VAL A 23 31.33 7.18 -7.57
N VAL A 24 31.25 8.47 -7.23
CA VAL A 24 29.98 9.21 -7.20
C VAL A 24 29.36 9.28 -8.61
N ALA A 25 30.17 9.45 -9.65
CA ALA A 25 29.68 9.46 -11.03
C ALA A 25 29.02 8.12 -11.42
N ILE A 26 29.62 6.99 -11.05
CA ILE A 26 29.03 5.67 -11.33
C ILE A 26 27.75 5.47 -10.51
N VAL A 27 27.76 5.82 -9.21
CA VAL A 27 26.56 5.72 -8.35
C VAL A 27 25.42 6.58 -8.89
N ALA A 28 25.70 7.78 -9.40
CA ALA A 28 24.68 8.65 -9.99
C ALA A 28 23.99 8.01 -11.19
N VAL A 29 24.74 7.33 -12.08
CA VAL A 29 24.18 6.60 -13.23
C VAL A 29 23.31 5.43 -12.77
N LEU A 30 23.74 4.67 -11.75
CA LEU A 30 22.96 3.55 -11.21
C LEU A 30 21.63 4.03 -10.60
N VAL A 31 21.69 5.09 -9.78
CA VAL A 31 20.49 5.68 -9.13
C VAL A 31 19.51 6.23 -10.16
N ALA A 32 20.01 6.85 -11.24
CA ALA A 32 19.16 7.42 -12.29
C ALA A 32 18.26 6.38 -12.97
N ILE A 33 18.71 5.12 -13.11
CA ILE A 33 17.92 4.02 -13.67
C ILE A 33 17.09 3.33 -12.57
N ALA A 34 17.68 3.13 -11.39
CA ALA A 34 17.07 2.38 -10.31
C ALA A 34 15.79 3.06 -9.77
N VAL A 35 15.81 4.38 -9.54
CA VAL A 35 14.68 5.11 -8.95
C VAL A 35 13.39 4.98 -9.76
N PRO A 36 13.34 5.30 -11.07
CA PRO A 36 12.10 5.18 -11.85
C PRO A 36 11.62 3.73 -11.97
N LEU A 37 12.56 2.78 -12.10
CA LEU A 37 12.23 1.35 -12.18
C LEU A 37 11.60 0.83 -10.88
N PHE A 38 12.19 1.15 -9.73
CA PHE A 38 11.65 0.76 -8.43
C PHE A 38 10.33 1.45 -8.13
N SER A 39 10.21 2.74 -8.46
CA SER A 39 8.96 3.48 -8.28
C SER A 39 7.81 2.86 -9.07
N SER A 40 8.03 2.53 -10.35
CA SER A 40 7.00 1.89 -11.18
C SER A 40 6.62 0.50 -10.67
N SER A 41 7.61 -0.26 -10.20
CA SER A 41 7.39 -1.60 -9.63
C SER A 41 6.59 -1.54 -8.33
N LEU A 42 6.86 -0.54 -7.47
CA LEU A 42 6.13 -0.31 -6.24
C LEU A 42 4.66 0.04 -6.51
N THR A 43 4.40 1.00 -7.40
CA THR A 43 3.02 1.35 -7.79
C THR A 43 2.27 0.15 -8.36
N SER A 44 2.92 -0.64 -9.22
CA SER A 44 2.30 -1.85 -9.79
C SER A 44 1.97 -2.90 -8.71
N ALA A 45 2.83 -3.04 -7.69
CA ALA A 45 2.57 -3.92 -6.57
C ALA A 45 1.41 -3.41 -5.70
N GLU A 46 1.34 -2.11 -5.44
CA GLU A 46 0.22 -1.49 -4.71
C GLU A 46 -1.11 -1.68 -5.45
N ASP A 47 -1.14 -1.50 -6.77
CA ASP A 47 -2.33 -1.74 -7.58
C ASP A 47 -2.75 -3.21 -7.55
N ALA A 48 -1.79 -4.15 -7.54
CA ALA A 48 -2.07 -5.57 -7.42
C ALA A 48 -2.69 -5.92 -6.06
N VAL A 49 -2.19 -5.31 -4.97
CA VAL A 49 -2.74 -5.47 -3.61
C VAL A 49 -4.16 -4.89 -3.54
N LYS A 50 -4.39 -3.67 -4.06
CA LYS A 50 -5.71 -3.05 -4.09
C LYS A 50 -6.74 -3.93 -4.79
N LYS A 51 -6.39 -4.45 -5.96
CA LYS A 51 -7.25 -5.36 -6.73
C LYS A 51 -7.50 -6.69 -6.03
N ALA A 52 -6.53 -7.19 -5.26
CA ALA A 52 -6.72 -8.40 -4.45
C ALA A 52 -7.72 -8.13 -3.31
N ASN A 53 -7.56 -7.02 -2.60
CA ASN A 53 -8.46 -6.61 -1.52
C ASN A 53 -9.89 -6.38 -2.03
N GLU A 54 -10.07 -5.68 -3.16
CA GLU A 54 -11.39 -5.49 -3.79
C GLU A 54 -12.11 -6.81 -4.07
N ARG A 55 -11.38 -7.82 -4.55
CA ARG A 55 -11.95 -9.16 -4.80
C ARG A 55 -12.35 -9.85 -3.50
N SER A 56 -11.54 -9.72 -2.46
CA SER A 56 -11.81 -10.30 -1.15
C SER A 56 -13.05 -9.65 -0.51
N VAL A 57 -13.14 -8.32 -0.52
CA VAL A 57 -14.34 -7.58 -0.07
C VAL A 57 -15.56 -8.00 -0.88
N LYS A 58 -15.45 -8.08 -2.20
CA LYS A 58 -16.56 -8.52 -3.06
C LYS A 58 -17.03 -9.94 -2.71
N ALA A 59 -16.12 -10.87 -2.45
CA ALA A 59 -16.46 -12.24 -2.07
C ALA A 59 -17.19 -12.29 -0.71
N GLU A 60 -16.71 -11.52 0.26
CA GLU A 60 -17.34 -11.41 1.59
C GLU A 60 -18.75 -10.82 1.50
N VAL A 61 -18.91 -9.68 0.83
CA VAL A 61 -20.21 -9.03 0.61
C VAL A 61 -21.17 -9.97 -0.13
N THR A 62 -20.68 -10.69 -1.14
CA THR A 62 -21.50 -11.66 -1.88
C THR A 62 -22.00 -12.75 -0.95
N THR A 63 -21.12 -13.29 -0.10
CA THR A 63 -21.47 -14.33 0.86
C THR A 63 -22.50 -13.81 1.86
N LEU A 64 -22.25 -12.65 2.47
CA LEU A 64 -23.18 -12.02 3.41
C LEU A 64 -24.54 -11.72 2.78
N TYR A 65 -24.57 -11.29 1.53
CA TYR A 65 -25.83 -11.02 0.84
C TYR A 65 -26.66 -12.30 0.61
N LEU A 66 -25.99 -13.41 0.30
CA LEU A 66 -26.67 -14.68 0.03
C LEU A 66 -27.08 -15.44 1.30
N THR A 67 -26.32 -15.30 2.39
CA THR A 67 -26.53 -16.09 3.62
C THR A 67 -27.06 -15.28 4.80
N GLY A 68 -27.04 -13.95 4.73
CA GLY A 68 -27.43 -13.06 5.83
C GLY A 68 -28.94 -12.86 5.98
N THR A 69 -29.34 -12.24 7.09
CA THR A 69 -30.71 -11.76 7.31
C THR A 69 -31.01 -10.56 6.42
N ASP A 70 -32.29 -10.20 6.29
CA ASP A 70 -32.69 -9.05 5.48
C ASP A 70 -32.16 -7.73 6.08
N GLU A 71 -32.01 -7.62 7.41
CA GLU A 71 -31.35 -6.46 8.03
C GLU A 71 -29.87 -6.39 7.64
N GLN A 72 -29.16 -7.53 7.65
CA GLN A 72 -27.75 -7.59 7.25
C GLN A 72 -27.59 -7.19 5.78
N LYS A 73 -28.43 -7.71 4.89
CA LYS A 73 -28.43 -7.33 3.46
C LYS A 73 -28.66 -5.84 3.25
N ALA A 74 -29.61 -5.26 3.99
CA ALA A 74 -29.92 -3.82 3.90
C ALA A 74 -28.72 -2.96 4.34
N SER A 75 -27.91 -3.45 5.29
CA SER A 75 -26.73 -2.73 5.80
C SER A 75 -25.50 -2.80 4.89
N LEU A 76 -25.46 -3.69 3.88
CA LEU A 76 -24.30 -3.85 3.01
C LEU A 76 -24.11 -2.68 2.02
N ASN A 77 -25.20 -2.07 1.56
CA ASN A 77 -25.11 -0.97 0.61
C ASN A 77 -24.62 0.31 1.31
N GLY A 78 -23.51 0.86 0.83
CA GLY A 78 -22.80 1.97 1.46
C GLY A 78 -21.91 1.55 2.64
N SER A 79 -21.75 0.25 2.90
CA SER A 79 -20.83 -0.23 3.95
C SER A 79 -19.38 0.00 3.56
N ILE A 80 -18.53 0.17 4.58
CA ILE A 80 -17.10 0.39 4.43
C ILE A 80 -16.32 -0.86 4.86
N TYR A 81 -15.27 -1.18 4.11
CA TYR A 81 -14.26 -2.16 4.48
C TYR A 81 -12.89 -1.50 4.53
N TYR A 82 -12.10 -1.87 5.52
CA TYR A 82 -10.72 -1.42 5.68
C TYR A 82 -9.77 -2.57 5.38
N ALA A 83 -8.63 -2.26 4.77
CA ALA A 83 -7.52 -3.20 4.64
C ALA A 83 -6.22 -2.58 5.14
N ASN A 84 -5.44 -3.35 5.88
CA ASN A 84 -4.10 -2.94 6.28
C ASN A 84 -3.04 -3.29 5.22
N GLU A 85 -1.76 -2.99 5.49
CA GLU A 85 -0.64 -3.31 4.59
C GLU A 85 -0.44 -4.80 4.32
N LYS A 86 -0.91 -5.67 5.23
CA LYS A 86 -0.79 -7.13 5.12
C LYS A 86 -1.96 -7.73 4.32
N GLY A 87 -2.99 -6.95 4.02
CA GLY A 87 -4.21 -7.41 3.36
C GLY A 87 -5.26 -7.97 4.32
N ASP A 88 -5.12 -7.77 5.63
CA ASP A 88 -6.16 -8.13 6.59
C ASP A 88 -7.36 -7.21 6.39
N LEU A 89 -8.54 -7.79 6.17
CA LEU A 89 -9.79 -7.06 5.96
C LEU A 89 -10.58 -6.91 7.26
N THR A 90 -11.18 -5.74 7.45
CA THR A 90 -12.11 -5.45 8.54
C THR A 90 -13.35 -4.76 8.00
N GLY A 91 -14.52 -5.29 8.31
CA GLY A 91 -15.82 -4.76 7.91
C GLY A 91 -16.92 -5.81 8.08
N PRO A 92 -18.16 -5.51 7.66
CA PRO A 92 -18.63 -4.20 7.22
C PRO A 92 -18.68 -3.19 8.38
N ALA A 93 -18.14 -2.00 8.16
CA ALA A 93 -18.18 -0.85 9.07
C ALA A 93 -19.13 0.23 8.54
N ALA A 94 -19.56 1.13 9.43
CA ALA A 94 -20.39 2.27 9.05
C ALA A 94 -19.57 3.31 8.27
N SER A 95 -20.26 4.06 7.41
CA SER A 95 -19.65 5.11 6.57
C SER A 95 -19.26 6.39 7.31
N ASP A 96 -19.56 6.45 8.61
CA ASP A 96 -19.18 7.55 9.50
C ASP A 96 -17.72 7.47 9.99
N GLY A 97 -16.98 6.43 9.58
CA GLY A 97 -15.60 6.19 9.98
C GLY A 97 -15.45 5.47 11.32
N SER A 98 -16.56 5.10 11.97
CA SER A 98 -16.53 4.26 13.16
C SER A 98 -16.00 2.86 12.83
N GLY A 99 -15.20 2.29 13.73
CA GLY A 99 -14.60 0.97 13.54
C GLY A 99 -13.42 0.94 12.56
N LYS A 100 -12.91 2.09 12.10
CA LYS A 100 -11.64 2.16 11.37
C LYS A 100 -10.48 1.68 12.25
N PRO A 101 -9.74 0.64 11.85
CA PRO A 101 -8.50 0.24 12.53
C PRO A 101 -7.40 1.30 12.39
N ASP A 102 -6.53 1.42 13.38
CA ASP A 102 -5.38 2.36 13.36
C ASP A 102 -4.39 2.05 12.22
N ASP A 103 -4.31 0.79 11.79
CA ASP A 103 -3.43 0.30 10.73
C ASP A 103 -4.11 0.26 9.34
N ALA A 104 -5.33 0.79 9.21
CA ALA A 104 -6.05 0.81 7.94
C ALA A 104 -5.33 1.69 6.91
N LYS A 105 -4.86 1.06 5.84
CA LYS A 105 -4.20 1.72 4.71
C LYS A 105 -5.17 2.00 3.56
N TYR A 106 -6.02 1.02 3.25
CA TYR A 106 -7.00 1.10 2.16
C TYR A 106 -8.41 1.14 2.74
N THR A 107 -9.29 1.88 2.08
CA THR A 107 -10.70 1.99 2.44
C THR A 107 -11.54 1.72 1.19
N TYR A 108 -12.51 0.83 1.32
CA TYR A 108 -13.37 0.39 0.23
C TYR A 108 -14.82 0.66 0.59
N GLU A 109 -15.57 1.26 -0.33
CA GLU A 109 -17.00 1.41 -0.22
C GLU A 109 -17.71 0.40 -1.11
N VAL A 110 -18.75 -0.21 -0.55
CA VAL A 110 -19.53 -1.25 -1.22
C VAL A 110 -20.83 -0.65 -1.71
N THR A 111 -21.11 -0.81 -3.00
CA THR A 111 -22.44 -0.58 -3.56
C THR A 111 -23.06 -1.91 -3.96
N VAL A 112 -24.23 -2.21 -3.38
CA VAL A 112 -25.01 -3.41 -3.69
C VAL A 112 -26.25 -2.98 -4.46
N THR A 113 -26.40 -3.47 -5.67
CA THR A 113 -27.63 -3.34 -6.46
C THR A 113 -28.35 -4.69 -6.48
N PRO A 114 -29.47 -4.84 -5.76
CA PRO A 114 -30.28 -6.06 -5.80
C PRO A 114 -30.77 -6.35 -7.22
N ASP A 115 -30.85 -7.62 -7.59
CA ASP A 115 -31.56 -8.02 -8.81
C ASP A 115 -33.07 -7.96 -8.57
N ALA A 116 -33.79 -7.31 -9.50
CA ALA A 116 -35.25 -7.14 -9.41
C ALA A 116 -36.01 -8.47 -9.44
N ASN A 117 -35.37 -9.55 -9.89
CA ASN A 117 -35.97 -10.89 -9.98
C ASN A 117 -35.54 -11.82 -8.83
N GLY A 118 -34.85 -11.30 -7.80
CA GLY A 118 -34.37 -12.10 -6.68
C GLY A 118 -33.13 -12.94 -6.98
N GLY A 119 -32.44 -12.69 -8.09
CA GLY A 119 -31.15 -13.29 -8.43
C GLY A 119 -29.98 -12.69 -7.65
N ALA A 120 -28.75 -13.06 -8.05
CA ALA A 120 -27.52 -12.58 -7.42
C ALA A 120 -27.38 -11.05 -7.59
N PRO A 121 -26.98 -10.31 -6.54
CA PRO A 121 -26.83 -8.87 -6.62
C PRO A 121 -25.63 -8.48 -7.50
N THR A 122 -25.69 -7.28 -8.07
CA THR A 122 -24.49 -6.64 -8.60
C THR A 122 -23.75 -5.93 -7.47
N ILE A 123 -22.54 -6.39 -7.16
CA ILE A 123 -21.67 -5.78 -6.15
C ILE A 123 -20.53 -5.02 -6.84
N LYS A 124 -20.46 -3.73 -6.56
CA LYS A 124 -19.34 -2.85 -6.87
C LYS A 124 -18.59 -2.53 -5.59
N VAL A 125 -17.26 -2.57 -5.67
CA VAL A 125 -16.36 -2.17 -4.60
C VAL A 125 -15.47 -1.09 -5.17
N GLU A 126 -15.45 0.08 -4.55
CA GLU A 126 -14.66 1.23 -4.98
C GLU A 126 -13.72 1.66 -3.86
N GLU A 127 -12.44 1.85 -4.17
CA GLU A 127 -11.49 2.42 -3.22
C GLU A 127 -11.84 3.90 -2.97
N LYS A 128 -12.29 4.21 -1.76
CA LYS A 128 -12.45 5.59 -1.29
C LYS A 128 -11.11 6.03 -0.72
N GLY A 129 -10.18 6.37 -1.62
CA GLY A 129 -8.86 6.99 -1.39
C GLY A 129 -8.13 6.63 -0.09
N SER A 130 -6.92 6.07 -0.17
CA SER A 130 -6.11 5.75 1.01
C SER A 130 -6.03 6.93 1.98
N GLY A 131 -6.70 6.83 3.13
CA GLY A 131 -6.39 7.63 4.30
C GLY A 131 -5.09 7.14 4.93
N ALA A 132 -4.02 7.02 4.14
CA ALA A 132 -2.66 6.96 4.63
C ALA A 132 -2.23 8.42 4.77
N ALA A 133 -1.86 8.78 6.00
CA ALA A 133 -1.32 10.09 6.32
C ALA A 133 -0.36 10.56 5.22
N SER A 134 -0.64 11.75 4.70
CA SER A 134 0.28 12.57 3.93
C SER A 134 1.64 12.59 4.61
N GLY A 135 2.54 11.71 4.17
CA GLY A 135 3.93 11.68 4.55
C GLY A 135 4.76 12.32 3.46
N ASN A 136 4.68 13.64 3.34
CA ASN A 136 5.83 14.56 3.28
C ASN A 136 5.35 16.02 3.39
#